data_AF-A0A3A6KNP7-F1
#
_entry.id   AF-A0A3A6KNP7-F1
#
_cell.length_a   1.000
_cell.length_b   1.000
_cell.length_c   1.000
_cell.angle_alpha   90.00
_cell.angle_beta   90.00
_cell.angle_gamma   90.00
#
_symmetry.space_group_name_H-M   'P 1'
#
loop_
_entity.id
_entity.type
_entity.pdbx_description
1 polymer ?
#
loop_
_entity_poly.entity_id
_entity_poly.type
_entity_poly.pdbx_seq_one_letter_code
_entity_poly.pdbx_strand_id
1 'polypeptide(L)'
;MISNNTSTCQDCGGKLKYYDKVRRIVRTKGRVSKWVNVPRYQCSECRCIHRYLPDYIYPYKQYESEIIAGVIEGLITCETFGYEDYPCEMTMIRWKAHKSQLLL
;
A
#
# COMPACT_ATOMS: atom_id res chain seq x y z
N MET A 1 -9.95 -1.90 -1.29
CA MET A 1 -9.37 -1.69 0.07
C MET A 1 -9.91 -0.37 0.58
N ILE A 2 -10.01 -0.16 1.89
CA ILE A 2 -10.51 1.11 2.42
C ILE A 2 -9.35 1.98 2.90
N SER A 3 -9.43 3.27 2.59
CA SER A 3 -8.54 4.33 3.10
C SER A 3 -9.23 5.08 4.26
N ASN A 4 -8.47 5.96 4.92
CA ASN A 4 -8.90 6.72 6.10
C ASN A 4 -10.35 7.22 6.06
N ASN A 5 -11.08 6.99 7.16
CA ASN A 5 -12.44 7.47 7.46
C ASN A 5 -13.66 6.84 6.76
N THR A 6 -13.54 5.69 6.09
CA THR A 6 -14.74 5.00 5.56
C THR A 6 -15.31 3.98 6.56
N SER A 7 -16.44 4.33 7.18
CA SER A 7 -17.24 3.43 8.03
C SER A 7 -18.25 2.59 7.23
N THR A 8 -18.24 2.74 5.90
CA THR A 8 -19.18 2.16 4.95
C THR A 8 -18.48 1.25 3.94
N CYS A 9 -19.16 0.19 3.55
CA CYS A 9 -18.70 -0.76 2.55
C CYS A 9 -18.72 -0.13 1.16
N GLN A 10 -17.63 -0.25 0.42
CA GLN A 10 -17.52 0.27 -0.95
C GLN A 10 -18.37 -0.51 -1.97
N ASP A 11 -18.77 -1.74 -1.64
CA ASP A 11 -19.52 -2.61 -2.57
C ASP A 11 -21.04 -2.44 -2.43
N CYS A 12 -21.54 -2.15 -1.22
CA CYS A 12 -22.98 -2.08 -0.95
C CYS A 12 -23.44 -0.93 -0.04
N GLY A 13 -22.51 -0.09 0.46
CA GLY A 13 -22.82 1.01 1.39
C GLY A 13 -23.08 0.60 2.84
N GLY A 14 -23.18 -0.70 3.14
CA GLY A 14 -23.47 -1.22 4.49
C GLY A 14 -22.39 -0.90 5.52
N LYS A 15 -22.76 -0.95 6.81
CA LYS A 15 -21.84 -0.60 7.91
C LYS A 15 -20.69 -1.62 8.07
N LEU A 16 -19.47 -1.10 8.15
CA LEU A 16 -18.27 -1.89 8.42
C LEU A 16 -18.06 -2.09 9.92
N LYS A 17 -17.77 -3.32 10.32
CA LYS A 17 -17.41 -3.71 11.69
C LYS A 17 -16.01 -4.28 11.72
N TYR A 18 -15.22 -3.96 12.75
CA TYR A 18 -13.91 -4.56 12.92
C TYR A 18 -14.05 -6.08 13.02
N TYR A 19 -13.23 -6.81 12.24
CA TYR A 19 -13.21 -8.26 12.22
C TYR A 19 -11.96 -8.78 12.93
N ASP A 20 -10.79 -8.46 12.38
CA ASP A 20 -9.49 -8.82 12.95
C ASP A 20 -8.36 -7.96 12.33
N LYS A 21 -7.11 -8.44 12.41
CA LYS A 21 -5.95 -7.81 11.79
C LYS A 21 -5.02 -8.84 11.17
N VAL A 22 -4.33 -8.46 10.10
CA VAL A 22 -3.27 -9.26 9.47
C VAL A 22 -1.95 -8.51 9.53
N ARG A 23 -0.84 -9.24 9.60
CA ARG A 23 0.50 -8.65 9.56
C ARG A 23 1.00 -8.55 8.12
N ARG A 24 1.59 -7.41 7.77
CA ARG A 24 2.23 -7.16 6.48
C ARG A 24 3.66 -6.66 6.71
N ILE A 25 4.59 -7.10 5.86
CA ILE A 25 5.94 -6.53 5.83
C ILE A 25 5.92 -5.31 4.90
N VAL A 26 6.39 -4.18 5.41
CA VAL A 26 6.61 -2.95 4.64
C VAL A 26 8.09 -2.67 4.65
N ARG A 27 8.65 -2.48 3.46
CA ARG A 27 10.02 -2.09 3.26
C ARG A 27 10.08 -0.56 3.23
N THR A 28 10.91 0.02 4.09
CA THR A 28 11.07 1.46 4.32
C THR A 28 12.43 1.94 3.83
N LYS A 29 12.76 3.21 4.02
CA LYS A 29 14.07 3.78 3.63
C LYS A 29 15.24 2.99 4.24
N GLY A 30 16.36 2.92 3.52
CA GLY A 30 17.60 2.27 3.98
C GLY A 30 17.51 0.74 4.11
N ARG A 31 16.71 0.08 3.27
CA ARG A 31 16.51 -1.40 3.27
C ARG A 31 15.94 -1.96 4.59
N VAL A 32 15.40 -1.10 5.45
CA VAL A 32 14.75 -1.53 6.69
C VAL A 32 13.38 -2.11 6.37
N SER A 33 12.99 -3.17 7.07
CA SER A 33 11.66 -3.78 6.94
C SER A 33 10.94 -3.75 8.28
N LYS A 34 9.70 -3.26 8.28
CA LYS A 34 8.84 -3.22 9.46
C LYS A 34 7.62 -4.09 9.28
N TRP A 35 7.15 -4.69 10.37
CA TRP A 35 5.86 -5.36 10.41
C TRP A 35 4.78 -4.37 10.80
N VAL A 36 3.74 -4.26 9.98
CA VAL A 36 2.58 -3.41 10.26
C VAL A 36 1.34 -4.29 10.43
N ASN A 37 0.47 -3.89 11.36
CA ASN A 37 -0.85 -4.48 11.48
C ASN A 37 -1.79 -3.78 10.51
N VAL A 38 -2.45 -4.56 9.67
CA VAL A 38 -3.48 -4.11 8.72
C VAL A 38 -4.83 -4.59 9.26
N PRO A 39 -5.63 -3.69 9.85
CA PRO A 39 -6.98 -4.01 10.29
C PRO A 39 -7.85 -4.48 9.12
N ARG A 40 -8.73 -5.45 9.40
CA ARG A 40 -9.76 -5.92 8.48
C ARG A 40 -11.13 -5.65 9.07
N TYR A 41 -12.02 -5.17 8.23
CA TYR A 41 -13.39 -4.89 8.57
C TYR A 41 -14.31 -5.75 7.71
N GLN A 42 -15.38 -6.27 8.29
CA GLN A 42 -16.41 -7.01 7.58
C GLN A 42 -17.67 -6.16 7.47
N CYS A 43 -18.25 -6.12 6.27
CA CYS A 43 -19.56 -5.49 6.06
C CYS A 43 -20.65 -6.30 6.75
N SER A 44 -21.56 -5.63 7.45
CA SER A 44 -22.71 -6.28 8.11
C SER A 44 -23.76 -6.79 7.12
N GLU A 45 -23.81 -6.24 5.90
CA GLU A 45 -24.80 -6.56 4.87
C GLU A 45 -24.29 -7.63 3.89
N CYS A 46 -23.28 -7.29 3.08
CA CYS A 46 -22.77 -8.20 2.03
C CYS A 46 -21.69 -9.18 2.52
N ARG A 47 -21.24 -9.05 3.79
CA ARG A 47 -20.16 -9.84 4.39
C ARG A 47 -18.78 -9.73 3.70
N CYS A 48 -18.60 -8.81 2.76
CA CYS A 48 -17.30 -8.49 2.18
C CYS A 48 -16.29 -8.04 3.25
N ILE A 49 -15.03 -8.43 3.06
CA ILE A 49 -13.92 -8.07 3.95
C ILE A 49 -13.08 -6.98 3.29
N HIS A 50 -13.00 -5.83 3.95
CA HIS A 50 -12.18 -4.72 3.52
C HIS A 50 -10.94 -4.60 4.41
N ARG A 51 -9.78 -4.44 3.79
CA ARG A 51 -8.54 -4.12 4.50
C ARG A 51 -8.40 -2.62 4.59
N TYR A 52 -8.15 -2.12 5.79
CA TYR A 52 -7.78 -0.74 6.02
C TYR A 52 -6.27 -0.58 5.87
N LEU A 53 -5.86 0.17 4.84
CA LEU A 53 -4.45 0.49 4.63
C LEU A 53 -4.17 1.93 5.06
N PRO A 54 -3.11 2.15 5.87
CA PRO A 54 -2.57 3.49 6.08
C PRO A 54 -2.07 4.12 4.77
N ASP A 55 -2.12 5.44 4.68
CA ASP A 55 -1.75 6.21 3.48
C ASP A 55 -0.26 6.06 3.09
N TYR A 56 0.59 5.64 4.03
CA TYR A 56 2.00 5.35 3.76
C TYR A 56 2.23 4.01 3.04
N ILE A 57 1.17 3.27 2.66
CA ILE A 57 1.27 1.96 1.98
C ILE A 57 0.22 1.85 0.87
N TYR A 58 0.66 1.61 -0.36
CA TYR A 58 -0.26 1.31 -1.45
C TYR A 58 -0.83 -0.13 -1.37
N PRO A 59 -2.05 -0.36 -1.91
CA PRO A 59 -2.58 -1.68 -2.16
C PRO A 59 -1.56 -2.56 -2.90
N TYR A 60 -1.37 -3.79 -2.41
CA TYR A 60 -0.50 -4.80 -3.05
C TYR A 60 0.99 -4.46 -3.22
N LYS A 61 1.47 -3.30 -2.74
CA LYS A 61 2.89 -2.90 -2.80
C LYS A 61 3.64 -3.15 -1.51
N GLN A 62 4.89 -3.62 -1.58
CA GLN A 62 5.66 -3.93 -0.37
C GLN A 62 6.46 -2.74 0.17
N TYR A 63 6.44 -1.59 -0.50
CA TYR A 63 7.25 -0.42 -0.17
C TYR A 63 6.37 0.71 0.39
N GLU A 64 6.98 1.59 1.17
CA GLU A 64 6.33 2.86 1.55
C GLU A 64 5.92 3.65 0.31
N SER A 65 4.76 4.31 0.39
CA SER A 65 4.20 5.07 -0.72
C SER A 65 5.14 6.18 -1.19
N GLU A 66 5.86 6.83 -0.27
CA GLU A 66 6.89 7.83 -0.59
C GLU A 66 8.00 7.30 -1.50
N ILE A 67 8.48 6.06 -1.28
CA ILE A 67 9.52 5.46 -2.12
C ILE A 67 8.99 5.23 -3.53
N ILE A 68 7.75 4.72 -3.62
CA ILE A 68 7.11 4.44 -4.91
C ILE A 68 6.84 5.75 -5.67
N ALA A 69 6.33 6.77 -4.98
CA ALA A 69 6.08 8.10 -5.53
C ALA A 69 7.40 8.74 -6.02
N GLY A 70 8.45 8.73 -5.19
CA GLY A 70 9.76 9.26 -5.57
C GLY A 70 10.35 8.57 -6.80
N VAL A 71 10.15 7.27 -6.97
CA VAL A 71 10.56 6.55 -8.20
C VAL A 71 9.76 7.02 -9.42
N ILE A 72 8.45 7.20 -9.28
CA ILE A 72 7.56 7.61 -10.38
C ILE A 72 7.81 9.05 -10.81
N GLU A 73 8.10 9.91 -9.84
CA GLU A 73 8.45 11.32 -10.06
C GLU A 73 9.90 11.49 -10.56
N GLY A 74 10.72 10.43 -10.49
CA GLY A 74 12.12 10.46 -10.92
C GLY A 74 13.09 11.03 -9.88
N LEU A 75 12.63 11.27 -8.65
CA LEU A 75 13.45 11.69 -7.52
C LEU A 75 14.33 10.55 -6.97
N ILE A 76 13.88 9.31 -7.14
CA ILE A 76 14.61 8.10 -6.76
C ILE A 76 14.90 7.29 -8.03
N THR A 77 16.17 6.95 -8.24
CA THR A 77 16.69 6.14 -9.34
C THR A 77 17.63 5.06 -8.80
N CYS A 78 18.08 4.15 -9.67
CA CYS A 78 19.10 3.16 -9.31
C CYS A 78 20.47 3.78 -9.00
N GLU A 79 20.69 5.05 -9.36
CA GLU A 79 21.92 5.79 -9.02
C GLU A 79 21.79 6.56 -7.70
N THR A 80 20.59 6.61 -7.11
CA THR A 80 20.36 7.31 -5.85
C THR A 80 20.96 6.52 -4.68
N PHE A 81 21.90 7.15 -3.96
CA PHE A 81 22.57 6.51 -2.83
C PHE A 81 21.57 6.00 -1.78
N GLY A 82 21.69 4.73 -1.39
CA GLY A 82 20.78 4.03 -0.48
C GLY A 82 19.54 3.40 -1.14
N TYR A 83 19.40 3.54 -2.46
CA TYR A 83 18.32 2.94 -3.26
C TYR A 83 18.83 2.12 -4.46
N GLU A 84 20.13 1.87 -4.53
CA GLU A 84 20.81 1.25 -5.68
C GLU A 84 20.23 -0.14 -6.01
N ASP A 85 20.06 -0.96 -4.99
CA ASP A 85 19.44 -2.30 -5.08
C ASP A 85 18.05 -2.37 -4.44
N TYR A 86 17.49 -1.23 -4.07
CA TYR A 86 16.35 -1.16 -3.18
C TYR A 86 15.47 0.08 -3.45
N PRO A 87 14.40 -0.03 -4.25
CA PRO A 87 13.97 -1.18 -5.06
C PRO A 87 14.90 -1.45 -6.25
N CYS A 88 14.96 -2.68 -6.76
CA CYS A 88 15.73 -2.95 -7.98
C CYS A 88 15.17 -2.18 -9.19
N GLU A 89 16.02 -1.87 -10.16
CA GLU A 89 15.66 -1.09 -11.35
C GLU A 89 14.44 -1.66 -12.10
N MET A 90 14.38 -2.99 -12.28
CA MET A 90 13.23 -3.66 -12.90
C MET A 90 11.91 -3.37 -12.17
N THR A 91 11.94 -3.30 -10.84
CA THR A 91 10.77 -2.93 -10.04
C THR A 91 10.39 -1.47 -10.25
N MET A 92 11.39 -0.57 -10.33
CA MET A 92 11.16 0.85 -10.64
C MET A 92 10.51 1.04 -12.01
N ILE A 93 11.00 0.35 -13.05
CA ILE A 93 10.43 0.37 -14.41
C ILE A 93 8.96 -0.07 -14.39
N ARG A 94 8.64 -1.15 -13.67
CA ARG A 94 7.25 -1.61 -13.52
C ARG A 94 6.37 -0.56 -12.86
N TRP A 95 6.83 0.14 -11.82
CA TRP A 95 6.02 1.17 -11.19
C TRP A 95 5.78 2.37 -12.10
N LYS A 96 6.78 2.79 -12.88
CA LYS A 96 6.65 3.85 -13.89
C LYS A 96 5.66 3.46 -14.99
N ALA A 97 5.72 2.22 -15.49
CA ALA A 97 4.81 1.71 -16.52
C ALA A 97 3.34 1.62 -16.02
N HIS A 98 3.14 1.28 -14.74
CA HIS A 98 1.82 1.09 -14.13
C HIS A 98 1.35 2.32 -13.32
N LYS A 99 1.78 3.54 -13.68
CA LYS A 99 1.45 4.78 -12.97
C LYS A 99 -0.06 4.94 -12.71
N SER A 100 -0.91 4.52 -13.65
CA SER A 100 -2.38 4.59 -13.53
C SER A 100 -3.00 3.58 -12.56
N GLN A 101 -2.35 2.44 -12.29
CA GLN A 101 -2.87 1.36 -11.43
C GLN A 101 -2.43 1.49 -9.97
N LEU A 102 -1.57 2.46 -9.64
CA LEU A 102 -1.11 2.69 -8.27
C LEU A 102 -2.11 3.46 -7.39
N LEU A 103 -3.12 4.07 -8.03
CA LEU A 103 -4.19 4.85 -7.39
C LEU A 103 -5.51 4.07 -7.24
N LEU A 104 -5.54 2.79 -7.61
CA LEU A 104 -6.69 1.88 -7.49
C LEU A 104 -6.43 0.84 -6.37
#